data_AF-A0A2G6LDV5-F1
#
_entry.id   AF-A0A2G6LDV5-F1
#
_cell.length_a   1.000
_cell.length_b   1.000
_cell.length_c   1.000
_cell.angle_alpha   90.00
_cell.angle_beta   90.00
_cell.angle_gamma   90.00
#
_symmetry.space_group_name_H-M   'P 1'
#
loop_
_entity.id
_entity.type
_entity.pdbx_description
1 polymer ?
#
loop_
_entity_poly.entity_id
_entity_poly.type
_entity_poly.pdbx_seq_one_letter_code
_entity_poly.pdbx_strand_id
1 'polypeptide(L)'
;MKILIKIAIIVLFSTGAVSSQLSAAEDKVLPYWQEQMDSIGTNLDNIRTLYQKGDKKTALELSKSVHFSRYRNSDLEATIRTNYSMPYAEEINQRFFELSRLINEDGDHSKKIDTLLDNIKADIGKVLPSLPLTPRLIREQQTILAQKEAERIENKNYSEDVKALNAALHQALVRYQEGQTDAALQLIREGFYQHWQTSDLGISLSPAYRQSIEHSFDSLYKNIQQQQAATEVEQQIESIKKALQKTKQHKIKATQKTNRQWKFLALCVAGLVVLLWLIAAARRYSKVT
;
A
#
# COMPACT_ATOMS: atom_id res chain seq x y z
N MET A 1 -23.64 9.40 -33.66
CA MET A 1 -22.21 9.00 -33.72
C MET A 1 -21.45 9.85 -32.71
N LYS A 2 -20.68 9.20 -31.83
CA LYS A 2 -20.11 9.71 -30.58
C LYS A 2 -19.09 10.83 -30.82
N ILE A 3 -19.17 11.93 -30.05
CA ILE A 3 -17.97 12.69 -29.67
C ILE A 3 -18.02 12.86 -28.15
N LEU A 4 -17.24 12.00 -27.49
CA LEU A 4 -16.95 12.02 -26.06
C LEU A 4 -16.09 13.25 -25.75
N ILE A 5 -16.62 14.18 -24.96
CA ILE A 5 -15.80 15.16 -24.24
C ILE A 5 -15.13 14.39 -23.09
N LYS A 6 -13.86 14.06 -23.29
CA LYS A 6 -12.96 13.57 -22.24
C LYS A 6 -12.81 14.70 -21.21
N ILE A 7 -13.42 14.54 -20.04
CA ILE A 7 -13.03 15.30 -18.86
C ILE A 7 -11.65 14.78 -18.46
N ALA A 8 -10.62 15.55 -18.81
CA ALA A 8 -9.27 15.32 -18.36
C ALA A 8 -9.26 15.48 -16.83
N ILE A 9 -9.08 14.35 -16.14
CA ILE A 9 -8.84 14.30 -14.70
C ILE A 9 -7.45 14.89 -14.48
N ILE A 10 -7.38 16.19 -14.18
CA ILE A 10 -6.17 16.81 -13.64
C ILE A 10 -6.13 16.43 -12.17
N VAL A 11 -5.46 15.31 -11.87
CA VAL A 11 -5.05 15.02 -10.50
C VAL A 11 -3.84 15.90 -10.18
N LEU A 12 -4.11 17.13 -9.73
CA LEU A 12 -3.11 17.99 -9.10
C LEU A 12 -2.88 17.44 -7.69
N PHE A 13 -2.01 16.43 -7.58
CA PHE A 13 -1.53 15.98 -6.28
C PHE A 13 -0.63 17.08 -5.70
N SER A 14 -0.99 17.54 -4.49
CA SER A 14 -0.08 18.19 -3.56
C SER A 14 1.04 17.22 -3.18
N THR A 15 2.09 17.18 -3.99
CA THR A 15 3.33 16.43 -3.73
C THR A 15 4.16 17.16 -2.69
N GLY A 16 3.77 17.04 -1.42
CA GLY A 16 4.51 17.66 -0.31
C GLY A 16 5.04 16.68 0.73
N ALA A 17 4.34 15.57 0.99
CA ALA A 17 4.61 14.75 2.19
C ALA A 17 4.95 13.27 1.93
N VAL A 18 4.73 12.74 0.72
CA VAL A 18 5.02 11.31 0.42
C VAL A 18 6.44 11.13 -0.17
N SER A 19 7.08 12.22 -0.59
CA SER A 19 8.38 12.19 -1.28
C SER A 19 9.58 11.96 -0.37
N SER A 20 9.43 12.01 0.95
CA SER A 20 10.55 11.93 1.90
C SER A 20 10.90 10.51 2.36
N GLN A 21 10.18 9.47 1.93
CA GLN A 21 10.45 8.09 2.36
C GLN A 21 11.01 7.16 1.28
N LEU A 22 11.21 7.64 0.05
CA LEU A 22 11.73 6.80 -1.05
C LEU A 22 13.08 7.27 -1.63
N SER A 23 13.80 8.15 -0.94
CA SER A 23 15.12 8.64 -1.35
C SER A 23 16.18 8.55 -0.24
N ALA A 24 16.26 7.41 0.45
CA ALA A 24 17.40 7.07 1.29
C ALA A 24 17.93 5.69 0.88
N ALA A 25 18.66 5.66 -0.23
CA ALA A 25 19.51 4.53 -0.61
C ALA A 25 20.96 4.96 -0.37
N GLU A 26 21.45 4.62 0.81
CA GLU A 26 22.85 4.33 1.16
C GLU A 26 22.78 3.55 2.50
N ASP A 27 23.27 2.30 2.48
CA ASP A 27 23.47 1.38 3.62
C ASP A 27 22.30 0.91 4.51
N LYS A 28 21.05 1.30 4.24
CA LYS A 28 19.93 0.90 5.11
C LYS A 28 19.35 -0.47 4.73
N VAL A 29 19.52 -1.46 5.61
CA VAL A 29 18.84 -2.76 5.55
C VAL A 29 17.31 -2.54 5.47
N LEU A 30 16.65 -3.20 4.51
CA LEU A 30 15.20 -3.12 4.37
C LEU A 30 14.52 -3.67 5.63
N PRO A 31 13.43 -3.04 6.13
CA PRO A 31 12.78 -3.45 7.38
C PRO A 31 12.41 -4.93 7.45
N TYR A 32 11.97 -5.50 6.33
CA TYR A 32 11.66 -6.94 6.25
C TYR A 32 12.91 -7.81 6.53
N TRP A 33 14.05 -7.48 5.93
CA TRP A 33 15.30 -8.20 6.14
C TRP A 33 15.85 -7.99 7.55
N GLN A 34 15.69 -6.78 8.11
CA GLN A 34 16.04 -6.51 9.49
C GLN A 34 15.23 -7.39 10.46
N GLU A 35 13.92 -7.50 10.26
CA GLU A 35 13.05 -8.34 11.08
C GLU A 35 13.47 -9.83 11.01
N GLN A 36 13.80 -10.33 9.81
CA GLN A 36 14.33 -11.69 9.67
C GLN A 36 15.65 -11.87 10.40
N MET A 37 16.56 -10.89 10.30
CA MET A 37 17.85 -10.93 10.97
C MET A 37 17.73 -10.90 12.49
N ASP A 38 16.87 -10.05 13.04
CA ASP A 38 16.61 -9.98 14.48
C ASP A 38 16.06 -11.30 15.01
N SER A 39 15.13 -11.91 14.25
CA SER A 39 14.57 -13.23 14.57
C SER A 39 15.63 -14.32 14.53
N ILE A 40 16.45 -14.39 13.49
CA ILE A 40 17.55 -15.36 13.37
C ILE A 40 18.54 -15.15 14.51
N GLY A 41 18.99 -13.92 14.73
CA GLY A 41 19.96 -13.54 15.76
C GLY A 41 19.54 -13.99 17.16
N THR A 42 18.30 -13.68 17.54
CA THR A 42 17.71 -14.08 18.83
C THR A 42 17.69 -15.59 19.00
N ASN A 43 17.29 -16.34 17.96
CA ASN A 43 17.24 -17.80 18.04
C ASN A 43 18.65 -18.42 18.10
N LEU A 44 19.65 -17.84 17.43
CA LEU A 44 21.04 -18.28 17.54
C LEU A 44 21.58 -18.06 18.96
N ASP A 45 21.24 -16.97 19.64
CA ASP A 45 21.59 -16.76 21.05
C ASP A 45 20.88 -17.73 21.99
N ASN A 46 19.63 -18.09 21.68
CA ASN A 46 18.92 -19.13 22.42
C ASN A 46 19.56 -20.51 22.25
N ILE A 47 20.01 -20.85 21.04
CA ILE A 47 20.76 -22.10 20.78
C ILE A 47 22.03 -22.15 21.62
N ARG A 48 22.81 -21.05 21.65
CA ARG A 48 23.99 -20.91 22.52
C ARG A 48 23.64 -21.20 23.98
N THR A 49 22.60 -20.53 24.48
CA THR A 49 22.16 -20.66 25.88
C THR A 49 21.70 -22.07 26.22
N LEU A 50 20.94 -22.72 25.33
CA LEU A 50 20.45 -24.09 25.53
C LEU A 50 21.61 -25.09 25.56
N TYR A 51 22.54 -24.98 24.62
CA TYR A 51 23.71 -25.87 24.56
C TYR A 51 24.58 -25.75 25.82
N GLN A 52 24.87 -24.52 26.26
CA GLN A 52 25.66 -24.25 27.47
C GLN A 52 25.01 -24.79 28.76
N LYS A 53 23.67 -24.87 28.79
CA LYS A 53 22.92 -25.48 29.91
C LYS A 53 22.86 -27.01 29.84
N GLY A 54 23.44 -27.62 28.81
CA GLY A 54 23.39 -29.07 28.57
C GLY A 54 22.10 -29.55 27.90
N ASP A 55 21.18 -28.65 27.53
CA ASP A 55 19.96 -29.00 26.80
C ASP A 55 20.23 -29.15 25.30
N LYS A 56 21.03 -30.17 24.97
CA LYS A 56 21.44 -30.46 23.59
C LYS A 56 20.25 -30.79 22.69
N LYS A 57 19.20 -31.43 23.22
CA LYS A 57 18.03 -31.83 22.44
C LYS A 57 17.27 -30.60 21.94
N THR A 58 16.91 -29.68 22.83
CA THR A 58 16.17 -28.48 22.42
C THR A 58 17.05 -27.53 21.61
N ALA A 59 18.36 -27.44 21.90
CA ALA A 59 19.30 -26.71 21.05
C ALA A 59 19.32 -27.25 19.60
N LEU A 60 19.30 -28.58 19.44
CA LEU A 60 19.29 -29.22 18.12
C LEU A 60 17.99 -28.95 17.37
N GLU A 61 16.85 -29.12 18.03
CA GLU A 61 15.53 -28.84 17.43
C GLU A 61 15.43 -27.38 16.98
N LEU A 62 15.88 -26.44 17.83
CA LEU A 62 15.88 -25.02 17.49
C LEU A 62 16.83 -24.70 16.33
N SER A 63 18.04 -25.28 16.29
CA SER A 63 18.99 -25.07 15.19
C SER A 63 18.43 -25.49 13.82
N LYS A 64 17.74 -26.63 13.76
CA LYS A 64 17.04 -27.09 12.56
C LYS A 64 15.89 -26.16 12.19
N SER A 65 15.11 -25.71 13.18
CA SER A 65 14.01 -24.77 12.95
C SER A 65 14.48 -23.45 12.37
N VAL A 66 15.57 -22.87 12.90
CA VAL A 66 16.17 -21.63 12.36
C VAL A 66 16.66 -21.85 10.94
N HIS A 67 17.42 -22.93 10.70
CA HIS A 67 17.93 -23.26 9.37
C HIS A 67 16.83 -23.34 8.32
N PHE A 68 15.80 -24.16 8.58
CA PHE A 68 14.78 -24.41 7.56
C PHE A 68 13.72 -23.31 7.50
N SER A 69 13.17 -22.90 8.64
CA SER A 69 12.03 -21.98 8.65
C SER A 69 12.44 -20.51 8.49
N ARG A 70 13.59 -20.12 9.05
CA ARG A 70 14.01 -18.71 9.11
C ARG A 70 15.06 -18.33 8.08
N TYR A 71 15.85 -19.28 7.60
CA TYR A 71 16.82 -19.03 6.53
C TYR A 71 16.37 -19.58 5.17
N ARG A 72 16.17 -20.91 5.06
CA ARG A 72 15.85 -21.57 3.77
C ARG A 72 14.49 -21.21 3.20
N ASN A 73 13.45 -21.19 4.05
CA ASN A 73 12.06 -21.06 3.61
C ASN A 73 11.47 -19.65 3.81
N SER A 74 12.30 -18.65 4.14
CA SER A 74 11.88 -17.26 4.42
C SER A 74 12.09 -16.29 3.26
N ASP A 75 12.27 -16.80 2.03
CA ASP A 75 12.83 -16.10 0.86
C ASP A 75 14.28 -15.63 1.01
N LEU A 76 14.87 -15.61 2.21
CA LEU A 76 16.20 -15.07 2.45
C LEU A 76 17.29 -15.83 1.68
N GLU A 77 17.35 -17.16 1.83
CA GLU A 77 18.32 -18.00 1.11
C GLU A 77 18.20 -17.84 -0.41
N ALA A 78 16.97 -17.93 -0.95
CA ALA A 78 16.73 -17.79 -2.38
C ALA A 78 17.12 -16.40 -2.90
N THR A 79 16.89 -15.35 -2.09
CA THR A 79 17.25 -13.97 -2.41
C THR A 79 18.76 -13.80 -2.41
N ILE A 80 19.48 -14.33 -1.42
CA ILE A 80 20.96 -14.32 -1.36
C ILE A 80 21.53 -15.10 -2.55
N ARG A 81 21.01 -16.30 -2.81
CA ARG A 81 21.45 -17.17 -3.91
C ARG A 81 21.34 -16.47 -5.26
N THR A 82 20.25 -15.74 -5.47
CA THR A 82 19.95 -15.10 -6.75
C THR A 82 20.62 -13.73 -6.91
N ASN A 83 20.69 -12.93 -5.84
CA ASN A 83 21.06 -11.51 -5.93
C ASN A 83 22.44 -11.19 -5.35
N TYR A 84 23.02 -12.09 -4.57
CA TYR A 84 24.37 -11.92 -4.02
C TYR A 84 25.33 -12.97 -4.58
N SER A 85 25.13 -14.25 -4.24
CA SER A 85 25.99 -15.35 -4.72
C SER A 85 25.41 -16.71 -4.34
N MET A 86 25.30 -17.61 -5.32
CA MET A 86 24.90 -19.00 -5.08
C MET A 86 25.90 -19.77 -4.19
N PRO A 87 27.22 -19.73 -4.45
CA PRO A 87 28.20 -20.29 -3.52
C PRO A 87 28.07 -19.77 -2.09
N TYR A 88 27.80 -18.47 -1.92
CA TYR A 88 27.70 -17.88 -0.59
C TYR A 88 26.45 -18.33 0.17
N ALA A 89 25.31 -18.43 -0.51
CA ALA A 89 24.09 -19.01 0.07
C ALA A 89 24.31 -20.47 0.50
N GLU A 90 25.10 -21.22 -0.26
CA GLU A 90 25.46 -22.60 0.06
C GLU A 90 26.42 -22.70 1.24
N GLU A 91 27.39 -21.80 1.36
CA GLU A 91 28.29 -21.74 2.52
C GLU A 91 27.51 -21.54 3.83
N ILE A 92 26.55 -20.61 3.85
CA ILE A 92 25.67 -20.40 5.02
C ILE A 92 24.86 -21.68 5.32
N ASN A 93 24.34 -22.36 4.30
CA ASN A 93 23.65 -23.65 4.48
C ASN A 93 24.56 -24.70 5.13
N GLN A 94 25.80 -24.80 4.69
CA GLN A 94 26.78 -25.74 5.25
C GLN A 94 27.08 -25.42 6.72
N ARG A 95 27.21 -24.14 7.08
CA ARG A 95 27.39 -23.73 8.50
C ARG A 95 26.23 -24.14 9.38
N PHE A 96 24.98 -24.05 8.90
CA PHE A 96 23.82 -24.54 9.65
C PHE A 96 23.81 -26.06 9.83
N PHE A 97 24.19 -26.82 8.81
CA PHE A 97 24.35 -28.27 8.92
C PHE A 97 25.46 -28.65 9.90
N GLU A 98 26.60 -27.94 9.84
CA GLU A 98 27.71 -28.13 10.75
C GLU A 98 27.32 -27.83 12.20
N LEU A 99 26.58 -26.74 12.43
CA LEU A 99 26.03 -26.39 13.74
C LEU A 99 25.17 -27.52 14.31
N SER A 100 24.21 -28.02 13.51
CA SER A 100 23.34 -29.13 13.91
C SER A 100 24.15 -30.40 14.23
N ARG A 101 25.18 -30.69 13.44
CA ARG A 101 26.08 -31.83 13.66
C ARG A 101 26.83 -31.70 14.98
N LEU A 102 27.50 -30.57 15.24
CA LEU A 102 28.28 -30.35 16.46
C LEU A 102 27.41 -30.36 17.73
N ILE A 103 26.17 -29.86 17.67
CA ILE A 103 25.24 -29.94 18.79
C ILE A 103 24.90 -31.40 19.14
N ASN A 104 24.75 -32.24 18.11
CA ASN A 104 24.38 -33.65 18.25
C ASN A 104 25.57 -34.56 18.60
N GLU A 105 26.81 -34.09 18.44
CA GLU A 105 28.01 -34.86 18.75
C GLU A 105 28.32 -34.89 20.26
N ASP A 106 28.92 -36.01 20.67
CA ASP A 106 29.46 -36.18 22.02
C ASP A 106 30.70 -35.30 22.23
N GLY A 107 30.96 -34.97 23.50
CA GLY A 107 32.03 -34.06 23.90
C GLY A 107 31.60 -32.59 24.00
N ASP A 108 32.58 -31.75 24.36
CA ASP A 108 32.44 -30.30 24.48
C ASP A 108 32.87 -29.62 23.17
N HIS A 109 31.89 -29.06 22.45
CA HIS A 109 32.10 -28.29 21.22
C HIS A 109 31.76 -26.81 21.40
N SER A 110 31.63 -26.31 22.64
CA SER A 110 31.10 -24.98 22.95
C SER A 110 31.77 -23.88 22.14
N LYS A 111 33.11 -23.86 22.09
CA LYS A 111 33.88 -22.84 21.38
C LYS A 111 33.65 -22.87 19.86
N LYS A 112 33.50 -24.06 19.26
CA LYS A 112 33.22 -24.23 17.83
C LYS A 112 31.79 -23.79 17.49
N ILE A 113 30.84 -24.18 18.34
CA ILE A 113 29.43 -23.78 18.21
C ILE A 113 29.31 -22.26 18.30
N ASP A 114 29.94 -21.62 19.29
CA ASP A 114 29.91 -20.16 19.44
C ASP A 114 30.46 -19.45 18.20
N THR A 115 31.58 -19.94 17.67
CA THR A 115 32.18 -19.43 16.43
C THR A 115 31.23 -19.58 15.23
N LEU A 116 30.57 -20.73 15.09
CA LEU A 116 29.61 -20.95 14.00
C LEU A 116 28.39 -20.04 14.11
N LEU A 117 27.84 -19.86 15.31
CA LEU A 117 26.70 -18.97 15.53
C LEU A 117 27.03 -17.53 15.14
N ASP A 118 28.20 -17.04 15.55
CA ASP A 118 28.66 -15.69 15.20
C ASP A 118 28.93 -15.55 13.70
N ASN A 119 29.53 -16.56 13.06
CA ASN A 119 29.76 -16.56 11.62
C ASN A 119 28.46 -16.56 10.83
N ILE A 120 27.45 -17.36 11.22
CA ILE A 120 26.14 -17.36 10.57
C ILE A 120 25.50 -15.96 10.66
N LYS A 121 25.55 -15.32 11.85
CA LYS A 121 25.03 -13.96 12.03
C LYS A 121 25.75 -12.95 11.13
N ALA A 122 27.09 -13.00 11.13
CA ALA A 122 27.92 -12.09 10.35
C ALA A 122 27.69 -12.28 8.84
N ASP A 123 27.64 -13.52 8.37
CA ASP A 123 27.45 -13.84 6.95
C ASP A 123 26.11 -13.37 6.42
N ILE A 124 25.03 -13.61 7.19
CA ILE A 124 23.70 -13.10 6.82
C ILE A 124 23.69 -11.57 6.89
N GLY A 125 24.16 -10.98 7.99
CA GLY A 125 24.18 -9.53 8.19
C GLY A 125 24.92 -8.76 7.09
N LYS A 126 26.02 -9.33 6.59
CA LYS A 126 26.84 -8.75 5.52
C LYS A 126 26.06 -8.51 4.23
N VAL A 127 25.14 -9.40 3.87
CA VAL A 127 24.47 -9.34 2.57
C VAL A 127 23.18 -8.52 2.60
N LEU A 128 22.53 -8.38 3.75
CA LEU A 128 21.21 -7.73 3.88
C LEU A 128 21.11 -6.33 3.28
N PRO A 129 22.09 -5.43 3.41
CA PRO A 129 21.99 -4.08 2.83
C PRO A 129 21.82 -4.09 1.30
N SER A 130 22.24 -5.17 0.64
CA SER A 130 22.18 -5.33 -0.82
C SER A 130 20.98 -6.12 -1.34
N LEU A 131 20.21 -6.78 -0.45
CA LEU A 131 19.17 -7.71 -0.89
C LEU A 131 17.88 -6.98 -1.29
N PRO A 132 17.37 -7.17 -2.52
CA PRO A 132 16.04 -6.67 -2.89
C PRO A 132 14.95 -7.52 -2.26
N LEU A 133 13.71 -7.00 -2.15
CA LEU A 133 12.55 -7.86 -1.87
C LEU A 133 12.24 -8.75 -3.08
N THR A 134 11.77 -9.97 -2.83
CA THR A 134 11.28 -10.84 -3.90
C THR A 134 9.99 -10.30 -4.52
N PRO A 135 9.66 -10.64 -5.78
CA PRO A 135 8.37 -10.29 -6.37
C PRO A 135 7.16 -10.76 -5.56
N ARG A 136 7.29 -11.86 -4.81
CA ARG A 136 6.26 -12.35 -3.89
C ARG A 136 6.06 -11.40 -2.72
N LEU A 137 7.13 -11.03 -2.02
CA LEU A 137 7.09 -10.11 -0.88
C LEU A 137 6.60 -8.72 -1.28
N ILE A 138 6.98 -8.23 -2.46
CA ILE A 138 6.45 -6.97 -3.00
C ILE A 138 4.92 -7.04 -3.16
N ARG A 139 4.39 -8.13 -3.74
CA ARG A 139 2.93 -8.31 -3.88
C ARG A 139 2.21 -8.44 -2.55
N GLU A 140 2.81 -9.13 -1.58
CA GLU A 140 2.25 -9.24 -0.23
C GLU A 140 2.19 -7.88 0.46
N GLN A 141 3.26 -7.10 0.41
CA GLN A 141 3.28 -5.74 0.95
C GLN A 141 2.26 -4.84 0.26
N GLN A 142 2.14 -4.91 -1.07
CA GLN A 142 1.11 -4.19 -1.82
C GLN A 142 -0.30 -4.59 -1.40
N THR A 143 -0.53 -5.87 -1.15
CA THR A 143 -1.84 -6.38 -0.68
C THR A 143 -2.17 -5.83 0.71
N ILE A 144 -1.20 -5.81 1.63
CA ILE A 144 -1.37 -5.25 2.97
C ILE A 144 -1.66 -3.75 2.91
N LEU A 145 -0.92 -3.00 2.09
CA LEU A 145 -1.14 -1.56 1.93
C LEU A 145 -2.50 -1.27 1.32
N ALA A 146 -2.91 -2.01 0.29
CA ALA A 146 -4.23 -1.88 -0.32
C ALA A 146 -5.35 -2.19 0.68
N GLN A 147 -5.17 -3.21 1.54
CA GLN A 147 -6.13 -3.55 2.59
C GLN A 147 -6.22 -2.45 3.66
N LYS A 148 -5.09 -1.89 4.10
CA LYS A 148 -5.10 -0.78 5.07
C LYS A 148 -5.80 0.45 4.51
N GLU A 149 -5.56 0.76 3.24
CA GLU A 149 -6.22 1.87 2.58
C GLU A 149 -7.72 1.62 2.39
N ALA A 150 -8.11 0.38 2.08
CA ALA A 150 -9.50 -0.05 2.06
C ALA A 150 -10.21 0.21 3.38
N GLU A 151 -9.58 -0.20 4.48
CA GLU A 151 -10.10 -0.04 5.83
C GLU A 151 -10.16 1.44 6.23
N ARG A 152 -9.17 2.26 5.83
CA ARG A 152 -9.21 3.72 6.04
C ARG A 152 -10.43 4.33 5.35
N ILE A 153 -10.67 4.00 4.09
CA ILE A 153 -11.80 4.50 3.30
C ILE A 153 -13.13 4.02 3.89
N GLU A 154 -13.23 2.73 4.27
CA GLU A 154 -14.42 2.15 4.91
C GLU A 154 -14.71 2.84 6.24
N ASN A 155 -13.70 3.11 7.07
CA ASN A 155 -13.91 3.62 8.42
C ASN A 155 -14.04 5.15 8.49
N LYS A 156 -13.64 5.88 7.44
CA LYS A 156 -13.80 7.34 7.39
C LYS A 156 -15.29 7.73 7.48
N ASN A 157 -15.58 8.73 8.32
CA ASN A 157 -16.87 9.39 8.39
C ASN A 157 -16.93 10.55 7.37
N TYR A 158 -17.82 10.42 6.38
CA TYR A 158 -18.00 11.41 5.30
C TYR A 158 -19.17 12.37 5.54
N SER A 159 -19.68 12.48 6.78
CA SER A 159 -20.83 13.35 7.07
C SER A 159 -20.57 14.82 6.73
N GLU A 160 -19.37 15.32 7.02
CA GLU A 160 -19.00 16.71 6.71
C GLU A 160 -18.85 16.92 5.21
N ASP A 161 -18.30 15.94 4.47
CA ASP A 161 -18.21 16.00 3.01
C ASP A 161 -19.60 16.06 2.37
N VAL A 162 -20.53 15.21 2.83
CA VAL A 162 -21.93 15.22 2.36
C VAL A 162 -22.61 16.56 2.70
N LYS A 163 -22.39 17.11 3.90
CA LYS A 163 -22.95 18.39 4.32
C LYS A 163 -22.43 19.54 3.46
N ALA A 164 -21.12 19.60 3.24
CA ALA A 164 -20.49 20.63 2.42
C ALA A 164 -20.94 20.54 0.94
N LEU A 165 -21.07 19.33 0.40
CA LEU A 165 -21.59 19.12 -0.95
C LEU A 165 -23.05 19.59 -1.09
N ASN A 166 -23.90 19.31 -0.10
CA ASN A 166 -25.27 19.82 -0.04
C ASN A 166 -25.31 21.36 0.04
N ALA A 167 -24.39 21.98 0.80
CA ALA A 167 -24.28 23.44 0.88
C ALA A 167 -23.86 24.05 -0.46
N ALA A 168 -22.91 23.42 -1.17
CA ALA A 168 -22.48 23.87 -2.49
C ALA A 168 -23.63 23.83 -3.51
N LEU A 169 -24.43 22.75 -3.50
CA LEU A 169 -25.62 22.63 -4.35
C LEU A 169 -26.64 23.74 -4.04
N HIS A 170 -26.87 24.04 -2.76
CA HIS A 170 -27.77 25.11 -2.36
C HIS A 170 -27.28 26.49 -2.82
N GLN A 171 -25.99 26.80 -2.61
CA GLN A 171 -25.41 28.05 -3.07
C GLN A 171 -25.47 28.17 -4.61
N ALA A 172 -25.23 27.08 -5.33
CA ALA A 172 -25.35 27.06 -6.78
C ALA A 172 -26.78 27.36 -7.25
N LEU A 173 -27.80 26.83 -6.57
CA LEU A 173 -29.20 27.16 -6.86
C LEU A 173 -29.50 28.64 -6.66
N VAL A 174 -29.04 29.24 -5.56
CA VAL A 174 -29.21 30.68 -5.29
C VAL A 174 -28.59 31.51 -6.41
N ARG A 175 -27.33 31.23 -6.77
CA ARG A 175 -26.64 31.91 -7.88
C ARG A 175 -27.37 31.75 -9.20
N TYR A 176 -27.89 30.56 -9.47
CA TYR A 176 -28.63 30.30 -10.69
C TYR A 176 -29.94 31.09 -10.76
N GLN A 177 -30.69 31.18 -9.64
CA GLN A 177 -31.91 31.98 -9.54
C GLN A 177 -31.64 33.49 -9.68
N GLU A 178 -30.44 33.96 -9.30
CA GLU A 178 -29.96 35.34 -9.52
C GLU A 178 -29.52 35.60 -10.98
N GLY A 179 -29.62 34.61 -11.88
CA GLY A 179 -29.15 34.71 -13.27
C GLY A 179 -27.63 34.58 -13.41
N GLN A 180 -26.92 34.22 -12.34
CA GLN A 180 -25.45 34.08 -12.30
C GLN A 180 -25.03 32.66 -12.67
N THR A 181 -25.30 32.24 -13.91
CA THR A 181 -25.08 30.87 -14.40
C THR A 181 -23.63 30.40 -14.23
N ASP A 182 -22.63 31.23 -14.57
CA ASP A 182 -21.22 30.84 -14.46
C ASP A 182 -20.80 30.60 -13.01
N ALA A 183 -21.27 31.43 -12.08
CA ALA A 183 -21.01 31.26 -10.65
C ALA A 183 -21.65 29.97 -10.11
N ALA A 184 -22.87 29.64 -10.56
CA ALA A 184 -23.54 28.39 -10.21
C ALA A 184 -22.75 27.16 -10.71
N LEU A 185 -22.29 27.19 -11.97
CA LEU A 185 -21.49 26.10 -12.55
C LEU A 185 -20.13 25.94 -11.84
N GLN A 186 -19.51 27.03 -11.40
CA GLN A 186 -18.27 26.99 -10.63
C GLN A 186 -18.49 26.30 -9.28
N LEU A 187 -19.52 26.70 -8.52
CA LEU A 187 -19.84 26.10 -7.22
C LEU A 187 -20.11 24.59 -7.30
N ILE A 188 -20.81 24.14 -8.33
CA ILE A 188 -21.06 22.70 -8.56
C ILE A 188 -19.75 21.96 -8.79
N ARG A 189 -18.89 22.48 -9.67
CA ARG A 189 -17.61 21.85 -10.02
C ARG A 189 -16.67 21.77 -8.83
N GLU A 190 -16.50 22.88 -8.11
CA GLU A 190 -15.61 22.95 -6.95
C GLU A 190 -16.13 22.09 -5.80
N GLY A 191 -17.42 22.20 -5.47
CA GLY A 191 -18.05 21.38 -4.44
C GLY A 191 -17.91 19.90 -4.73
N PHE A 192 -18.17 19.47 -5.97
CA PHE A 192 -18.00 18.09 -6.39
C PHE A 192 -16.53 17.65 -6.34
N TYR A 193 -15.60 18.43 -6.88
CA TYR A 193 -14.18 18.06 -6.85
C TYR A 193 -13.68 17.89 -5.40
N GLN A 194 -13.92 18.88 -4.54
CA GLN A 194 -13.43 18.86 -3.16
C GLN A 194 -14.10 17.76 -2.34
N HIS A 195 -15.44 17.73 -2.30
CA HIS A 195 -16.17 16.89 -1.34
C HIS A 195 -16.61 15.54 -1.88
N TRP A 196 -16.48 15.27 -3.19
CA TRP A 196 -16.75 13.96 -3.77
C TRP A 196 -15.47 13.25 -4.25
N GLN A 197 -14.62 13.92 -5.02
CA GLN A 197 -13.44 13.28 -5.63
C GLN A 197 -12.26 13.20 -4.67
N THR A 198 -11.89 14.31 -4.04
CA THR A 198 -10.69 14.33 -3.17
C THR A 198 -10.95 13.82 -1.76
N SER A 199 -12.21 13.81 -1.32
CA SER A 199 -12.58 13.34 0.00
C SER A 199 -12.57 11.82 0.16
N ASP A 200 -12.49 11.05 -0.94
CA ASP A 200 -12.75 9.60 -1.01
C ASP A 200 -14.23 9.18 -0.85
N LEU A 201 -15.16 10.13 -0.70
CA LEU A 201 -16.59 9.80 -0.58
C LEU A 201 -17.07 8.98 -1.77
N GLY A 202 -16.76 9.40 -3.01
CA GLY A 202 -17.20 8.69 -4.20
C GLY A 202 -16.66 7.26 -4.28
N ILE A 203 -15.39 7.04 -3.90
CA ILE A 203 -14.75 5.71 -3.97
C ILE A 203 -15.18 4.79 -2.81
N SER A 204 -15.75 5.36 -1.73
CA SER A 204 -16.30 4.59 -0.61
C SER A 204 -17.61 3.88 -0.92
N LEU A 205 -18.20 4.13 -2.10
CA LEU A 205 -19.54 3.67 -2.47
C LEU A 205 -19.49 2.54 -3.50
N SER A 206 -20.58 1.77 -3.60
CA SER A 206 -20.72 0.77 -4.65
C SER A 206 -20.60 1.42 -6.04
N PRO A 207 -19.95 0.77 -7.02
CA PRO A 207 -19.72 1.38 -8.33
C PRO A 207 -20.99 1.88 -9.02
N ALA A 208 -22.07 1.10 -8.97
CA ALA A 208 -23.35 1.49 -9.56
C ALA A 208 -23.94 2.74 -8.89
N TYR A 209 -23.86 2.82 -7.56
CA TYR A 209 -24.39 3.95 -6.82
C TYR A 209 -23.56 5.21 -7.02
N ARG A 210 -22.23 5.09 -6.94
CA ARG A 210 -21.28 6.14 -7.28
C ARG A 210 -21.60 6.71 -8.66
N GLN A 211 -21.65 5.86 -9.68
CA GLN A 211 -21.92 6.27 -11.07
C GLN A 211 -23.26 7.00 -11.21
N SER A 212 -24.30 6.57 -10.48
CA SER A 212 -25.61 7.25 -10.52
C SER A 212 -25.55 8.69 -9.98
N ILE A 213 -24.75 8.94 -8.95
CA ILE A 213 -24.54 10.28 -8.39
C ILE A 213 -23.71 11.11 -9.37
N GLU A 214 -22.60 10.57 -9.88
CA GLU A 214 -21.74 11.25 -10.86
C GLU A 214 -22.54 11.68 -12.11
N HIS A 215 -23.39 10.79 -12.62
CA HIS A 215 -24.28 11.10 -13.74
C HIS A 215 -25.31 12.20 -13.41
N SER A 216 -25.82 12.22 -12.19
CA SER A 216 -26.78 13.24 -11.75
C SER A 216 -26.13 14.63 -11.68
N PHE A 217 -24.89 14.72 -11.20
CA PHE A 217 -24.10 15.94 -11.21
C PHE A 217 -23.78 16.42 -12.64
N ASP A 218 -23.39 15.51 -13.54
CA ASP A 218 -23.15 15.83 -14.95
C ASP A 218 -24.42 16.37 -15.64
N SER A 219 -25.57 15.76 -15.35
CA SER A 219 -26.86 16.19 -15.86
C SER A 219 -27.25 17.57 -15.32
N LEU A 220 -27.07 17.81 -14.02
CA LEU A 220 -27.34 19.11 -13.40
C LEU A 220 -26.49 20.21 -14.03
N TYR A 221 -25.19 19.96 -14.21
CA TYR A 221 -24.28 20.89 -14.84
C TYR A 221 -24.76 21.27 -16.25
N LYS A 222 -25.16 20.28 -17.06
CA LYS A 222 -25.69 20.51 -18.41
C LYS A 222 -26.99 21.32 -18.39
N ASN A 223 -27.90 21.02 -17.48
CA ASN A 223 -29.19 21.73 -17.38
C ASN A 223 -29.00 23.21 -17.02
N ILE A 224 -28.11 23.51 -16.08
CA ILE A 224 -27.74 24.89 -15.74
C ILE A 224 -27.06 25.58 -16.94
N GLN A 225 -26.14 24.89 -17.62
CA GLN A 225 -25.47 25.43 -18.80
C GLN A 225 -26.45 25.75 -19.94
N GLN A 226 -27.51 24.96 -20.08
CA GLN A 226 -28.59 25.15 -21.06
C GLN A 226 -29.68 26.14 -20.59
N GLN A 227 -29.51 26.73 -19.40
CA GLN A 227 -30.46 27.67 -18.82
C GLN A 227 -31.88 27.09 -18.69
N GLN A 228 -32.00 25.81 -18.31
CA GLN A 228 -33.29 25.16 -18.03
C GLN A 228 -34.07 25.89 -16.93
N ALA A 229 -35.39 25.70 -16.87
CA ALA A 229 -36.22 26.39 -15.90
C ALA A 229 -35.70 26.22 -14.45
N ALA A 230 -35.69 27.32 -13.66
CA ALA A 230 -35.16 27.31 -12.30
C ALA A 230 -35.84 26.27 -11.40
N THR A 231 -37.13 26.02 -11.62
CA THR A 231 -37.91 24.98 -10.93
C THR A 231 -37.44 23.57 -11.25
N GLU A 232 -37.00 23.29 -12.48
CA GLU A 232 -36.45 21.98 -12.88
C GLU A 232 -35.07 21.75 -12.26
N VAL A 233 -34.23 22.79 -12.26
CA VAL A 233 -32.90 22.76 -11.62
C VAL A 233 -33.02 22.55 -10.12
N GLU A 234 -33.97 23.22 -9.46
CA GLU A 234 -34.26 23.04 -8.03
C GLU A 234 -34.69 21.59 -7.72
N GLN A 235 -35.61 21.03 -8.50
CA GLN A 235 -36.05 19.64 -8.33
C GLN A 235 -34.90 18.64 -8.49
N GLN A 236 -34.02 18.86 -9.46
CA GLN A 236 -32.85 18.01 -9.68
C GLN A 236 -31.85 18.10 -8.52
N ILE A 237 -31.60 19.31 -8.00
CA ILE A 237 -30.75 19.51 -6.82
C ILE A 237 -31.32 18.79 -5.61
N GLU A 238 -32.62 18.88 -5.36
CA GLU A 238 -33.26 18.17 -4.25
C GLU A 238 -33.18 16.64 -4.40
N SER A 239 -33.29 16.12 -5.63
CA SER A 239 -33.05 14.70 -5.91
C SER A 239 -31.62 14.28 -5.58
N ILE A 240 -30.62 15.06 -5.98
CA ILE A 240 -29.20 14.82 -5.68
C ILE A 240 -28.96 14.85 -4.17
N LYS A 241 -29.49 15.85 -3.46
CA LYS A 241 -29.36 15.95 -1.99
C LYS A 241 -29.93 14.71 -1.28
N LYS A 242 -31.09 14.21 -1.72
CA LYS A 242 -31.69 12.97 -1.20
C LYS A 242 -30.82 11.75 -1.48
N ALA A 243 -30.17 11.68 -2.66
CA ALA A 243 -29.21 10.62 -2.94
C ALA A 243 -27.99 10.73 -2.01
N LEU A 244 -27.41 11.92 -1.84
CA LEU A 244 -26.26 12.12 -0.96
C LEU A 244 -26.51 11.69 0.49
N GLN A 245 -27.74 11.86 1.00
CA GLN A 245 -28.13 11.38 2.33
C GLN A 245 -28.10 9.85 2.47
N LYS A 246 -28.30 9.11 1.38
CA LYS A 246 -28.31 7.64 1.35
C LYS A 246 -26.93 7.02 1.17
N THR A 247 -25.87 7.81 0.98
CA THR A 247 -24.48 7.34 0.79
C THR A 247 -24.04 6.31 1.83
N LYS A 248 -24.40 6.50 3.11
CA LYS A 248 -24.10 5.52 4.20
C LYS A 248 -24.63 4.11 3.91
N GLN A 249 -25.79 3.98 3.26
CA GLN A 249 -26.43 2.70 2.93
C GLN A 249 -25.73 1.97 1.77
N HIS A 250 -24.94 2.71 0.98
CA HIS A 250 -24.27 2.20 -0.22
C HIS A 250 -22.75 2.08 -0.06
N LYS A 251 -22.22 2.22 1.17
CA LYS A 251 -20.79 2.05 1.43
C LYS A 251 -20.34 0.61 1.16
N ILE A 252 -19.17 0.47 0.54
CA ILE A 252 -18.50 -0.82 0.39
C ILE A 252 -17.82 -1.22 1.70
N LYS A 253 -17.68 -2.53 1.94
CA LYS A 253 -16.95 -3.09 3.08
C LYS A 253 -15.61 -3.69 2.61
N ALA A 254 -14.52 -3.36 3.28
CA ALA A 254 -13.19 -3.90 3.01
C ALA A 254 -13.08 -5.40 3.33
N THR A 255 -13.94 -5.92 4.22
CA THR A 255 -13.91 -7.31 4.68
C THR A 255 -14.55 -8.34 3.75
N GLN A 256 -15.19 -7.92 2.63
CA GLN A 256 -15.63 -8.87 1.61
C GLN A 256 -14.43 -9.37 0.78
N LYS A 257 -13.87 -10.50 1.22
CA LYS A 257 -12.80 -11.28 0.57
C LYS A 257 -12.94 -11.26 -0.97
N THR A 258 -11.87 -10.80 -1.61
CA THR A 258 -11.53 -11.05 -3.02
C THR A 258 -12.61 -10.70 -4.05
N ASN A 259 -13.04 -9.45 -4.10
CA ASN A 259 -13.68 -8.96 -5.32
C ASN A 259 -12.63 -8.44 -6.31
N ARG A 260 -12.82 -8.73 -7.60
CA ARG A 260 -12.04 -8.21 -8.75
C ARG A 260 -11.90 -6.67 -8.69
N GLN A 261 -12.83 -6.03 -8.00
CA GLN A 261 -12.91 -4.58 -7.73
C GLN A 261 -11.72 -4.05 -6.90
N TRP A 262 -11.23 -4.78 -5.90
CA TRP A 262 -10.05 -4.37 -5.12
C TRP A 262 -8.74 -4.54 -5.90
N LYS A 263 -8.68 -5.48 -6.85
CA LYS A 263 -7.55 -5.61 -7.78
C LYS A 263 -7.40 -4.38 -8.67
N PHE A 264 -8.51 -3.75 -9.07
CA PHE A 264 -8.48 -2.49 -9.84
C PHE A 264 -8.06 -1.29 -8.98
N LEU A 265 -8.53 -1.19 -7.73
CA LEU A 265 -8.06 -0.13 -6.82
C LEU A 265 -6.56 -0.29 -6.53
N ALA A 266 -6.10 -1.51 -6.27
CA ALA A 266 -4.67 -1.83 -6.12
C ALA A 266 -3.87 -1.55 -7.40
N LEU A 267 -4.42 -1.78 -8.59
CA LEU A 267 -3.80 -1.42 -9.88
C LEU A 267 -3.69 0.10 -10.10
N CYS A 268 -4.69 0.87 -9.68
CA CYS A 268 -4.64 2.34 -9.76
C CYS A 268 -3.61 2.93 -8.78
N VAL A 269 -3.53 2.37 -7.56
CA VAL A 269 -2.49 2.73 -6.58
C VAL A 269 -1.10 2.27 -7.05
N ALA A 270 -0.97 1.09 -7.65
CA ALA A 270 0.28 0.57 -8.20
C ALA A 270 0.75 1.35 -9.46
N GLY A 271 -0.19 1.78 -10.31
CA GLY A 271 0.12 2.62 -11.48
C GLY A 271 0.73 3.96 -11.09
N LEU A 272 0.26 4.57 -9.99
CA LEU A 272 0.86 5.78 -9.41
C LEU A 272 2.29 5.55 -8.90
N VAL A 273 2.57 4.40 -8.28
CA VAL A 273 3.93 4.05 -7.80
C VAL A 273 4.89 3.80 -8.95
N VAL A 274 4.45 3.14 -10.03
CA VAL A 274 5.28 2.92 -11.24
C VAL A 274 5.55 4.25 -11.97
N LEU A 275 4.57 5.15 -12.03
CA LEU A 275 4.76 6.48 -12.61
C LEU A 275 5.77 7.32 -11.79
N LEU A 276 5.71 7.22 -10.46
CA LEU A 276 6.69 7.86 -9.55
C LEU A 276 8.09 7.26 -9.73
N TRP A 277 8.21 5.95 -9.97
CA TRP A 277 9.49 5.29 -10.25
C TRP A 277 10.09 5.72 -11.60
N LEU A 278 9.27 5.81 -12.65
CA LEU A 278 9.71 6.29 -13.97
C LEU A 278 10.13 7.77 -13.94
N ILE A 279 9.43 8.62 -13.18
CA ILE A 279 9.80 10.03 -12.99
C ILE A 279 11.11 10.15 -12.20
N ALA A 280 11.32 9.31 -11.17
CA ALA A 280 12.58 9.27 -10.42
C ALA A 280 13.76 8.77 -11.28
N ALA A 281 13.54 7.76 -12.14
CA ALA A 281 14.54 7.25 -13.08
C ALA A 281 14.90 8.28 -14.16
N ALA A 282 13.92 9.01 -14.71
CA ALA A 282 14.15 10.05 -15.72
C ALA A 282 14.96 11.24 -15.16
N ARG A 283 14.73 11.64 -13.90
CA ARG A 283 15.52 12.68 -13.21
C ARG A 283 16.97 12.27 -12.92
N ARG A 284 17.24 10.96 -12.78
CA ARG A 284 18.61 10.43 -12.67
C ARG A 284 19.36 10.55 -13.99
N TYR A 285 18.69 10.25 -15.11
CA TYR A 285 19.31 10.29 -16.44
C TYR A 285 19.70 11.72 -16.86
N SER A 286 18.88 12.73 -16.54
CA SER A 286 19.17 14.14 -16.86
C SER A 286 20.26 14.80 -16.02
N LYS A 287 20.78 14.13 -14.98
CA LYS A 287 21.89 14.65 -14.15
C LYS A 287 23.25 14.05 -14.54
N VAL A 288 23.26 13.07 -15.45
CA VAL A 288 24.46 12.33 -15.87
C VAL A 288 24.84 12.68 -17.32
N THR A 289 24.03 13.48 -18.01
CA THR A 289 24.33 14.12 -19.31
C THR A 289 24.46 15.62 -19.13
#